data_AF-A0A8S0FTR3-F1
#
_entry.id   AF-A0A8S0FTR3-F1
#
_cell.length_a   1.000
_cell.length_b   1.000
_cell.length_c   1.000
_cell.angle_alpha   90.00
_cell.angle_beta   90.00
_cell.angle_gamma   90.00
#
_symmetry.space_group_name_H-M   'P 1'
#
loop_
_entity.id
_entity.type
_entity.pdbx_description
1 polymer ?
#
loop_
_entity_poly.entity_id
_entity_poly.type
_entity_poly.pdbx_seq_one_letter_code
_entity_poly.pdbx_strand_id
1 'polypeptide(L)'
;MILRGVQTAASINLVATLAKLLPLGLFVVLAMMMFKLDTFKLDFTGLALGVPVWEQVKNTMLITLWVFIGVEGAVVVSARARNKRDVGKATLLAVLSALGVYLLVTLLSLGVVARPELAEIRNPSMAGLMVEMMGPWGEIIIEIIKKERELPV
;
A
#
# COMPACT_ATOMS: atom_id res chain seq x y z
N MET A 1 -33.91 -6.72 -6.72
CA MET A 1 -33.00 -7.15 -5.62
C MET A 1 -31.52 -6.92 -5.95
N ILE A 2 -31.08 -7.08 -7.20
CA ILE A 2 -29.66 -6.91 -7.62
C ILE A 2 -29.18 -5.43 -7.60
N LEU A 3 -30.00 -4.48 -8.05
CA LEU A 3 -29.62 -3.04 -8.10
C LEU A 3 -29.34 -2.42 -6.71
N ARG A 4 -30.12 -2.82 -5.69
CA ARG A 4 -29.86 -2.42 -4.29
C ARG A 4 -28.56 -3.04 -3.75
N GLY A 5 -28.25 -4.28 -4.13
CA GLY A 5 -26.99 -4.94 -3.77
C GLY A 5 -25.76 -4.22 -4.34
N VAL A 6 -25.81 -3.83 -5.62
CA VAL A 6 -24.69 -3.10 -6.27
C VAL A 6 -24.45 -1.73 -5.65
N GLN A 7 -25.51 -0.96 -5.38
CA GLN A 7 -25.40 0.38 -4.79
C GLN A 7 -24.91 0.33 -3.33
N THR A 8 -25.31 -0.70 -2.58
CA THR A 8 -24.84 -0.95 -1.21
C THR A 8 -23.36 -1.36 -1.23
N ALA A 9 -22.97 -2.29 -2.12
CA ALA A 9 -21.58 -2.72 -2.28
C ALA A 9 -20.63 -1.58 -2.68
N ALA A 10 -21.07 -0.68 -3.58
CA ALA A 10 -20.29 0.49 -3.97
C ALA A 10 -20.05 1.44 -2.79
N SER A 11 -21.08 1.64 -1.96
CA SER A 11 -20.99 2.50 -0.78
C SER A 11 -20.08 1.89 0.29
N ILE A 12 -20.18 0.59 0.52
CA ILE A 12 -19.28 -0.15 1.44
C ILE A 12 -17.85 -0.05 0.95
N ASN A 13 -17.59 -0.27 -0.35
CA ASN A 13 -16.24 -0.18 -0.89
C ASN A 13 -15.65 1.24 -0.79
N LEU A 14 -16.48 2.28 -0.94
CA LEU A 14 -16.05 3.66 -0.74
C LEU A 14 -15.65 3.91 0.72
N VAL A 15 -16.50 3.52 1.68
CA VAL A 15 -16.22 3.67 3.11
C VAL A 15 -14.96 2.88 3.50
N ALA A 16 -14.85 1.63 3.06
CA ALA A 16 -13.67 0.80 3.31
C ALA A 16 -12.39 1.41 2.70
N THR A 17 -12.50 2.05 1.53
CA THR A 17 -11.36 2.76 0.92
C THR A 17 -10.95 3.96 1.76
N LEU A 18 -11.91 4.80 2.18
CA LEU A 18 -11.64 5.95 3.04
C LEU A 18 -11.05 5.54 4.40
N ALA A 19 -11.59 4.48 5.00
CA ALA A 19 -11.09 3.91 6.24
C ALA A 19 -9.64 3.43 6.12
N LYS A 20 -9.25 2.85 4.97
CA LYS A 20 -7.86 2.44 4.68
C LYS A 20 -6.91 3.61 4.44
N LEU A 21 -7.41 4.74 3.91
CA LEU A 21 -6.59 5.93 3.68
C LEU A 21 -6.12 6.59 4.97
N LEU A 22 -6.89 6.49 6.06
CA LEU A 22 -6.54 7.05 7.37
C LEU A 22 -5.23 6.47 7.95
N PRO A 23 -5.10 5.14 8.19
CA PRO A 23 -3.87 4.58 8.73
C PRO A 23 -2.70 4.69 7.76
N LEU A 24 -2.96 4.65 6.45
CA LEU A 24 -1.94 4.88 5.43
C LEU A 24 -1.38 6.30 5.50
N GLY A 25 -2.25 7.31 5.61
CA GLY A 25 -1.83 8.70 5.76
C GLY A 25 -1.07 8.93 7.07
N LEU A 26 -1.54 8.32 8.17
CA LEU A 26 -0.85 8.35 9.45
C LEU A 26 0.56 7.74 9.35
N PHE A 27 0.68 6.56 8.74
CA PHE A 27 1.98 5.92 8.50
C PHE A 27 2.92 6.85 7.74
N VAL A 28 2.48 7.46 6.64
CA VAL A 28 3.29 8.38 5.83
C VAL A 28 3.79 9.56 6.66
N VAL A 29 2.92 10.18 7.46
CA VAL A 29 3.30 11.32 8.32
C VAL A 29 4.32 10.90 9.37
N LEU A 30 4.07 9.81 10.09
CA LEU A 30 4.99 9.30 11.11
C LEU A 30 6.34 8.93 10.48
N ALA A 31 6.32 8.29 9.30
CA ALA A 31 7.52 7.79 8.65
C ALA A 31 8.39 8.93 8.13
N MET A 32 7.78 10.01 7.64
CA MET A 32 8.50 11.25 7.32
C MET A 32 9.16 11.87 8.56
N MET A 33 8.48 11.89 9.72
CA MET A 33 9.07 12.43 10.96
C MET A 33 10.24 11.59 11.49
N MET A 34 10.19 10.27 11.27
CA MET A 34 11.21 9.32 11.73
C MET A 34 12.28 8.99 10.68
N PHE A 35 12.20 9.61 9.49
CA PHE A 35 13.07 9.29 8.35
C PHE A 35 14.53 9.66 8.62
N LYS A 36 15.43 8.69 8.44
CA LYS A 36 16.89 8.86 8.58
C LYS A 36 17.57 8.62 7.24
N LEU A 37 18.26 9.64 6.73
CA LEU A 37 19.01 9.57 5.47
C LEU A 37 20.13 8.52 5.52
N ASP A 38 20.74 8.32 6.69
CA ASP A 38 21.82 7.34 6.86
C ASP A 38 21.31 5.91 6.70
N THR A 39 20.15 5.60 7.30
CA THR A 39 19.47 4.31 7.13
C THR A 39 19.03 4.09 5.68
N PHE A 40 18.45 5.12 5.06
CA PHE A 40 18.01 5.06 3.67
C PHE A 40 19.16 4.76 2.70
N LYS A 41 20.37 5.27 2.99
CA LYS A 41 21.57 5.08 2.17
C LYS A 41 22.26 3.74 2.34
N LEU A 42 21.82 2.90 3.27
CA LEU A 42 22.37 1.57 3.47
C LEU A 42 22.14 0.72 2.21
N ASP A 43 23.25 0.31 1.59
CA ASP A 43 23.30 -0.62 0.45
C ASP A 43 22.60 -0.15 -0.84
N PHE A 44 22.89 1.08 -1.27
CA PHE A 44 22.55 1.54 -2.62
C PHE A 44 23.23 0.74 -3.74
N THR A 45 24.35 0.08 -3.42
CA THR A 45 25.12 -0.77 -4.35
C THR A 45 24.48 -2.13 -4.61
N GLY A 46 23.52 -2.55 -3.77
CA GLY A 46 22.85 -3.85 -3.89
C GLY A 46 23.76 -5.04 -3.57
N LEU A 47 24.83 -4.84 -2.80
CA LEU A 47 25.81 -5.87 -2.46
C LEU A 47 25.40 -6.66 -1.21
N ALA A 48 24.57 -6.09 -0.33
CA ALA A 48 24.21 -6.72 0.94
C ALA A 48 23.26 -7.92 0.79
N LEU A 49 22.57 -8.03 -0.36
CA LEU A 49 21.65 -9.14 -0.64
C LEU A 49 22.35 -10.42 -1.12
N GLY A 50 23.65 -10.39 -1.42
CA GLY A 50 24.43 -11.56 -1.82
C GLY A 50 24.02 -12.20 -3.15
N VAL A 51 23.07 -11.60 -3.88
CA VAL A 51 22.58 -12.04 -5.20
C VAL A 51 22.80 -10.95 -6.26
N PRO A 52 22.98 -11.31 -7.54
CA PRO A 52 23.18 -10.32 -8.61
C PRO A 52 22.02 -9.32 -8.70
N VAL A 53 22.33 -8.06 -9.02
CA VAL A 53 21.34 -6.97 -9.15
C VAL A 53 20.20 -7.34 -10.11
N TRP A 54 20.49 -8.07 -11.19
CA TRP A 54 19.46 -8.55 -12.12
C TRP A 54 18.38 -9.41 -11.43
N GLU A 55 18.79 -10.28 -10.51
CA GLU A 55 17.86 -11.12 -9.75
C GLU A 55 17.03 -10.28 -8.76
N GLN A 56 17.65 -9.27 -8.12
CA GLN A 56 16.95 -8.32 -7.25
C GLN A 56 15.87 -7.54 -8.00
N VAL A 57 16.19 -7.08 -9.21
CA VAL A 57 15.25 -6.39 -10.10
C VAL A 57 14.09 -7.33 -10.47
N LYS A 58 14.39 -8.57 -10.89
CA LYS A 58 13.37 -9.57 -11.23
C LYS A 58 12.42 -9.85 -10.07
N ASN A 59 12.96 -10.09 -8.87
CA ASN A 59 12.17 -10.40 -7.68
C ASN A 59 11.27 -9.23 -7.27
N THR A 60 11.80 -8.01 -7.33
CA THR A 60 11.02 -6.80 -7.05
C THR A 60 9.92 -6.61 -8.10
N MET A 61 10.24 -6.78 -9.38
CA MET A 61 9.27 -6.68 -10.48
C MET A 61 8.10 -7.64 -10.28
N LEU A 62 8.38 -8.90 -9.93
CA LEU A 62 7.34 -9.91 -9.69
C LEU A 62 6.31 -9.43 -8.66
N ILE A 63 6.76 -8.87 -7.53
CA ILE A 63 5.87 -8.35 -6.49
C ILE A 63 5.11 -7.11 -7.00
N THR A 64 5.78 -6.19 -7.69
CA THR A 64 5.13 -4.97 -8.21
C THR A 64 4.04 -5.26 -9.23
N LEU A 65 4.14 -6.35 -10.00
CA LEU A 65 3.10 -6.76 -10.94
C LEU A 65 1.79 -7.11 -10.22
N TRP A 66 1.87 -7.78 -9.05
CA TRP A 66 0.69 -8.13 -8.27
C TRP A 66 -0.04 -6.91 -7.69
N VAL A 67 0.67 -5.79 -7.46
CA VAL A 67 0.07 -4.55 -6.92
C VAL A 67 -0.93 -3.91 -7.90
N PHE A 68 -0.78 -4.16 -9.20
CA PHE A 68 -1.67 -3.60 -10.24
C PHE A 68 -2.84 -4.51 -10.62
N ILE A 69 -2.99 -5.66 -9.95
CA ILE A 69 -4.16 -6.50 -10.14
C ILE A 69 -5.40 -5.76 -9.65
N GLY A 70 -6.44 -5.75 -10.49
CA GLY A 70 -7.68 -5.00 -10.25
C GLY A 70 -7.89 -3.82 -11.20
N VAL A 71 -6.84 -3.34 -11.88
CA VAL A 71 -6.99 -2.32 -12.95
C VAL A 71 -7.92 -2.84 -14.06
N GLU A 72 -7.83 -4.12 -14.41
CA GLU A 72 -8.72 -4.78 -15.37
C GLU A 72 -10.19 -4.73 -14.92
N GLY A 73 -10.46 -4.95 -13.63
CA GLY A 73 -11.80 -4.86 -13.05
C GLY A 73 -12.36 -3.43 -13.13
N ALA A 74 -11.52 -2.41 -12.92
CA ALA A 74 -11.90 -1.02 -13.11
C ALA A 74 -12.29 -0.75 -14.58
N VAL A 75 -11.57 -1.32 -15.55
CA VAL A 75 -11.91 -1.22 -16.98
C VAL A 75 -13.28 -1.85 -17.28
N VAL A 76 -13.58 -3.03 -16.72
CA VAL A 76 -14.90 -3.68 -16.92
C VAL A 76 -16.04 -2.83 -16.38
N VAL A 77 -15.89 -2.25 -15.17
CA VAL A 77 -16.91 -1.38 -14.57
C VAL A 77 -17.03 -0.05 -15.33
N SER A 78 -15.93 0.43 -15.92
CA SER A 78 -15.91 1.67 -16.68
C SER A 78 -16.78 1.66 -17.93
N ALA A 79 -17.13 0.47 -18.45
CA ALA A 79 -18.07 0.34 -19.57
C ALA A 79 -19.46 0.93 -19.24
N ARG A 80 -19.81 1.02 -17.95
CA ARG A 80 -21.06 1.60 -17.43
C ARG A 80 -20.92 3.05 -16.96
N ALA A 81 -19.76 3.67 -17.19
CA ALA A 81 -19.51 5.03 -16.74
C ALA A 81 -20.45 6.03 -17.42
N ARG A 82 -20.95 6.99 -16.64
CA ARG A 82 -21.85 8.05 -17.10
C ARG A 82 -21.23 8.92 -18.20
N ASN A 83 -19.91 9.13 -18.13
CA ASN A 83 -19.14 9.83 -19.15
C ASN A 83 -17.88 9.05 -19.53
N LYS A 84 -17.86 8.46 -20.73
CA LYS A 84 -16.74 7.65 -21.21
C LYS A 84 -15.45 8.46 -21.39
N ARG A 85 -15.53 9.78 -21.58
CA ARG A 85 -14.36 10.66 -21.74
C ARG A 85 -13.55 10.79 -20.45
N ASP A 86 -14.20 10.63 -19.30
CA ASP A 86 -13.55 10.79 -17.99
C ASP A 86 -12.89 9.48 -17.52
N VAL A 87 -13.32 8.34 -18.06
CA VAL A 87 -12.82 7.00 -17.71
C VAL A 87 -11.30 6.90 -17.88
N GLY A 88 -10.77 7.26 -19.04
CA GLY A 88 -9.34 7.11 -19.32
C GLY A 88 -8.47 7.93 -18.37
N LYS A 89 -8.89 9.17 -18.09
CA LYS A 89 -8.21 10.06 -17.15
C LYS A 89 -8.32 9.54 -15.71
N ALA A 90 -9.50 9.07 -15.31
CA ALA A 90 -9.72 8.53 -13.97
C ALA A 90 -8.88 7.27 -13.71
N THR A 91 -8.83 6.33 -14.68
CA THR A 91 -7.99 5.13 -14.57
C THR A 91 -6.51 5.49 -14.51
N LEU A 92 -6.04 6.40 -15.36
CA LEU A 92 -4.64 6.84 -15.34
C LEU A 92 -4.28 7.51 -14.01
N LEU A 93 -5.12 8.42 -13.51
CA LEU A 93 -4.91 9.08 -12.23
C LEU A 93 -4.92 8.08 -11.07
N ALA A 94 -5.81 7.09 -11.09
CA ALA A 94 -5.86 6.04 -10.08
C ALA A 94 -4.58 5.20 -10.07
N VAL A 95 -4.09 4.77 -11.25
CA VAL A 95 -2.85 3.99 -11.37
C VAL A 95 -1.64 4.81 -10.92
N LEU A 96 -1.51 6.05 -11.37
CA LEU A 96 -0.40 6.93 -10.97
C LEU A 96 -0.43 7.25 -9.48
N SER A 97 -1.63 7.46 -8.91
CA SER A 97 -1.77 7.70 -7.46
C SER A 97 -1.39 6.47 -6.66
N ALA A 98 -1.86 5.28 -7.07
CA ALA A 98 -1.50 4.02 -6.42
C ALA A 98 0.01 3.74 -6.50
N LEU A 99 0.63 3.97 -7.65
CA LEU A 99 2.08 3.86 -7.82
C LEU A 99 2.83 4.86 -6.94
N GLY A 100 2.39 6.13 -6.91
CA GLY A 100 3.00 7.16 -6.07
C GLY A 100 2.96 6.80 -4.59
N VAL A 101 1.81 6.36 -4.10
CA VAL A 101 1.64 5.87 -2.72
C VAL A 101 2.54 4.66 -2.45
N TYR A 102 2.60 3.70 -3.38
CA TYR A 102 3.43 2.51 -3.25
C TYR A 102 4.91 2.87 -3.11
N LEU A 103 5.41 3.75 -3.98
CA LEU A 103 6.79 4.24 -3.91
C LEU A 103 7.06 5.00 -2.62
N LEU A 104 6.13 5.88 -2.22
CA LEU A 104 6.26 6.68 -1.01
C LEU A 104 6.37 5.80 0.25
N VAL A 105 5.46 4.84 0.42
CA VAL A 105 5.47 3.92 1.56
C VAL A 105 6.74 3.07 1.55
N THR A 106 7.15 2.55 0.40
CA THR A 106 8.33 1.70 0.28
C THR A 106 9.61 2.47 0.64
N LEU A 107 9.80 3.66 0.07
CA LEU A 107 11.00 4.47 0.31
C LEU A 107 11.06 4.99 1.75
N LEU A 108 9.92 5.43 2.31
CA LEU A 108 9.86 5.87 3.69
C LEU A 108 10.19 4.72 4.65
N SER A 109 9.66 3.52 4.41
CA SER A 109 9.97 2.33 5.23
C SER A 109 11.46 2.05 5.29
N LEU A 110 12.15 2.09 4.14
CA LEU A 110 13.61 1.91 4.04
C LEU A 110 14.42 3.01 4.74
N GLY A 111 13.83 4.18 4.96
CA GLY A 111 14.49 5.27 5.70
C GLY A 111 14.21 5.28 7.20
N VAL A 112 13.17 4.58 7.67
CA VAL A 112 12.88 4.47 9.10
C VAL A 112 13.69 3.34 9.74
N VAL A 113 13.74 2.16 9.10
CA VAL A 113 14.34 0.93 9.63
C VAL A 113 15.30 0.34 8.60
N ALA A 114 16.38 -0.30 9.06
CA ALA A 114 17.35 -0.90 8.15
C ALA A 114 16.75 -2.11 7.41
N ARG A 115 17.22 -2.38 6.18
CA ARG A 115 16.72 -3.51 5.38
C ARG A 115 16.72 -4.87 6.09
N PRO A 116 17.77 -5.27 6.85
CA PRO A 116 17.77 -6.54 7.56
C PRO A 116 16.67 -6.62 8.62
N GLU A 117 16.48 -5.55 9.39
CA GLU A 117 15.43 -5.44 10.41
C GLU A 117 14.04 -5.48 9.75
N LEU A 118 13.84 -4.74 8.65
CA LEU A 118 12.60 -4.79 7.85
C LEU A 118 12.25 -6.21 7.35
N ALA A 119 13.26 -7.03 7.03
CA ALA A 119 13.05 -8.40 6.57
C ALA A 119 12.61 -9.35 7.69
N GLU A 120 12.90 -9.02 8.95
CA GLU A 120 12.46 -9.77 10.12
C GLU A 120 11.04 -9.39 10.56
N ILE A 121 10.53 -8.23 10.15
CA ILE A 121 9.16 -7.80 10.46
C ILE A 121 8.15 -8.71 9.76
N ARG A 122 7.21 -9.26 10.55
CA ARG A 122 6.15 -10.13 10.03
C ARG A 122 5.24 -9.36 9.06
N ASN A 123 4.97 -9.98 7.91
CA ASN A 123 4.05 -9.41 6.93
C ASN A 123 2.62 -9.31 7.49
N PRO A 124 1.91 -8.18 7.29
CA PRO A 124 2.32 -6.99 6.52
C PRO A 124 3.28 -6.07 7.29
N SER A 125 4.43 -5.75 6.68
CA SER A 125 5.52 -4.97 7.30
C SER A 125 5.12 -3.57 7.77
N MET A 126 4.22 -2.89 7.06
CA MET A 126 3.72 -1.57 7.46
C MET A 126 3.06 -1.58 8.84
N ALA A 127 2.36 -2.67 9.18
CA ALA A 127 1.77 -2.82 10.51
C ALA A 127 2.88 -2.92 11.57
N GLY A 128 3.88 -3.78 11.38
CA GLY A 128 4.99 -3.88 12.32
C GLY A 128 5.73 -2.56 12.53
N LEU A 129 5.97 -1.81 11.44
CA LEU A 129 6.56 -0.48 11.52
C LEU A 129 5.69 0.53 12.29
N MET A 130 4.37 0.49 12.11
CA MET A 130 3.47 1.34 12.90
C MET A 130 3.57 1.04 14.40
N VAL A 131 3.72 -0.22 14.81
CA VAL A 131 3.98 -0.57 16.23
C VAL A 131 5.30 0.02 16.70
N GLU A 132 6.36 -0.17 15.92
CA GLU A 132 7.68 0.31 16.29
C GLU A 132 7.72 1.84 16.46
N MET A 133 6.97 2.56 15.61
CA MET A 133 6.93 4.02 15.61
C MET A 133 5.98 4.61 16.66
N MET A 134 4.90 3.91 17.00
CA MET A 134 3.85 4.41 17.91
C MET A 134 3.86 3.75 19.29
N GLY A 135 4.67 2.71 19.49
CA GLY A 135 4.66 1.89 20.69
C GLY A 135 3.30 1.19 20.89
N PRO A 136 2.78 1.09 22.13
CA PRO A 136 1.54 0.37 22.45
C PRO A 136 0.31 0.85 21.66
N TRP A 137 0.29 2.12 21.23
CA TRP A 137 -0.80 2.66 20.43
C TRP A 137 -0.86 2.09 19.01
N GLY A 138 0.28 1.65 18.47
CA GLY A 138 0.34 1.02 17.15
C GLY A 138 -0.33 -0.36 17.13
N GLU A 139 -0.20 -1.14 18.21
CA GLU A 139 -0.86 -2.45 18.35
C GLU A 139 -2.38 -2.31 18.28
N ILE A 140 -2.95 -1.34 19.03
CA ILE A 140 -4.38 -1.05 19.06
C ILE A 140 -4.90 -0.69 17.66
N ILE A 141 -4.18 0.18 16.94
CA ILE A 141 -4.56 0.60 15.59
C ILE A 141 -4.55 -0.59 14.62
N ILE A 142 -3.55 -1.46 14.70
CA ILE A 142 -3.45 -2.64 13.82
C ILE A 142 -4.54 -3.65 14.15
N GLU A 143 -4.88 -3.85 15.42
CA GLU A 143 -5.99 -4.71 15.82
C GLU A 143 -7.33 -4.19 15.25
N ILE A 144 -7.56 -2.88 15.30
CA ILE A 144 -8.74 -2.26 14.68
C ILE A 144 -8.74 -2.50 13.17
N ILE A 145 -7.61 -2.26 12.49
CA ILE A 145 -7.48 -2.46 11.04
C ILE A 145 -7.67 -3.94 10.65
N LYS A 146 -7.16 -4.87 11.46
CA LYS A 146 -7.27 -6.31 11.21
C LYS A 146 -8.71 -6.78 11.40
N LYS A 147 -9.40 -6.28 12.42
CA LYS A 147 -10.80 -6.58 12.70
C LYS A 147 -11.73 -6.15 11.54
N GLU A 148 -11.41 -5.04 10.86
CA GLU A 148 -12.13 -4.57 9.67
C GLU A 148 -12.05 -5.56 8.48
N ARG A 149 -10.93 -6.32 8.34
CA ARG A 149 -10.76 -7.33 7.27
C ARG A 149 -11.52 -8.62 7.51
N GLU A 150 -11.84 -8.93 8.76
CA GLU A 150 -12.51 -10.18 9.16
C GLU A 150 -14.04 -10.03 9.19
N LEU A 151 -14.57 -8.83 8.97
CA LEU A 151 -16.01 -8.60 8.84
C LEU A 151 -16.51 -9.17 7.50
N PRO A 152 -17.53 -10.05 7.51
CA PRO A 152 -18.14 -10.54 6.29
C PRO A 152 -18.85 -9.38 5.58
N VAL A 153 -18.42 -9.08 4.36
CA VAL A 153 -19.20 -8.30 3.37
C VAL A 153 -20.01 -9.26 2.53
#